data_AF-A0AAJ1BSU5-F1
#
_entry.id   AF-A0AAJ1BSU5-F1
#
_cell.length_a   1.000
_cell.length_b   1.000
_cell.length_c   1.000
_cell.angle_alpha   90.00
_cell.angle_beta   90.00
_cell.angle_gamma   90.00
#
_symmetry.space_group_name_H-M   'P 1'
#
loop_
_entity.id
_entity.type
_entity.pdbx_description
1 polymer ?
#
loop_
_entity_poly.entity_id
_entity_poly.type
_entity_poly.pdbx_seq_one_letter_code
_entity_poly.pdbx_strand_id
1 'polypeptide(L)'
;MRRPTSLSRRAFCACLACGLAAPRAMASDPSVPPAVGAVEVKGTLEPHLNVAKSENHATPHVALTLDACSGHVDMRILSVLMDEEIPATIFVTARWLRKNAEALALLKSRPDLFELENHGLNHVPAIDRPGTVYGIPTAGSMEAVVSEVENGAKWMVKDGLAAPRWFRGATARYTPASITAIEGLGYRIAGFSLNGDQGASLPAGAVAKRIAAARDGDVIISHVNHPERDSGAGVAKGVLALKARGAVFVRLDTLEGREVAGMVRQ
;
A
#
# COMPACT_ATOMS: atom_id res chain seq x y z
N MET A 1 -32.34 47.31 27.77
CA MET A 1 -31.95 48.54 27.04
C MET A 1 -30.49 48.34 26.62
N ARG A 2 -30.01 48.38 25.37
CA ARG A 2 -30.51 48.88 24.07
C ARG A 2 -30.01 47.95 22.95
N ARG A 3 -30.89 47.63 22.00
CA ARG A 3 -30.63 47.55 20.54
C ARG A 3 -31.49 48.69 19.90
N PRO A 4 -31.42 49.05 18.61
CA PRO A 4 -30.74 48.43 17.45
C PRO A 4 -30.04 49.48 16.53
N THR A 5 -29.44 49.05 15.41
CA THR A 5 -29.60 49.76 14.11
C THR A 5 -29.34 48.82 12.93
N SER A 6 -30.29 48.83 12.01
CA SER A 6 -30.31 48.18 10.70
C SER A 6 -29.82 49.14 9.60
N LEU A 7 -29.31 48.59 8.50
CA LEU A 7 -29.15 49.27 7.20
C LEU A 7 -29.53 48.20 6.15
N SER A 8 -30.77 48.16 5.66
CA SER A 8 -31.43 48.96 4.62
C SER A 8 -30.84 48.81 3.22
N ARG A 9 -31.66 48.19 2.36
CA ARG A 9 -31.51 48.02 0.92
C ARG A 9 -31.91 49.31 0.18
N ARG A 10 -31.17 49.68 -0.87
CA ARG A 10 -31.62 50.39 -2.09
C ARG A 10 -30.50 50.23 -3.12
N ALA A 11 -30.66 49.38 -4.14
CA ALA A 11 -31.31 49.65 -5.42
C ALA A 11 -30.59 50.76 -6.22
N PHE A 12 -29.71 50.35 -7.14
CA PHE A 12 -29.39 51.12 -8.33
C PHE A 12 -29.51 50.19 -9.53
N CYS A 13 -30.43 50.56 -10.42
CA CYS A 13 -30.69 49.95 -11.70
C CYS A 13 -29.99 50.81 -12.74
N ALA A 14 -29.17 50.22 -13.61
CA ALA A 14 -28.81 50.81 -14.90
C ALA A 14 -28.33 49.70 -15.85
N CYS A 15 -29.12 49.51 -16.91
CA CYS A 15 -28.84 48.65 -18.06
C CYS A 15 -27.57 49.09 -18.78
N LEU A 16 -26.74 48.13 -19.24
CA LEU A 16 -25.90 48.32 -20.41
C LEU A 16 -25.65 46.99 -21.14
N ALA A 17 -26.25 46.92 -22.33
CA ALA A 17 -25.80 46.36 -23.60
C ALA A 17 -25.14 44.96 -23.68
N CYS A 18 -25.78 44.15 -24.55
CA CYS A 18 -25.26 43.00 -25.28
C CYS A 18 -23.76 43.02 -25.63
N GLY A 19 -23.12 41.87 -25.41
CA GLY A 19 -21.87 41.47 -26.04
C GLY A 19 -21.60 39.99 -25.81
N LEU A 20 -22.23 39.12 -26.59
CA LEU A 20 -21.85 37.69 -26.68
C LEU A 20 -20.47 37.61 -27.35
N ALA A 21 -19.41 37.57 -26.55
CA ALA A 21 -18.09 37.17 -27.02
C ALA A 21 -18.06 35.63 -27.10
N ALA A 22 -17.94 35.10 -28.32
CA ALA A 22 -17.69 33.68 -28.54
C ALA A 22 -16.39 33.25 -27.85
N PRO A 23 -16.29 32.01 -27.30
CA PRO A 23 -15.05 31.51 -26.76
C PRO A 23 -14.03 31.42 -27.91
N ARG A 24 -12.95 32.19 -27.80
CA ARG A 24 -11.77 32.03 -28.64
C ARG A 24 -11.22 30.64 -28.35
N ALA A 25 -11.25 29.75 -29.34
CA ALA A 25 -10.52 28.50 -29.29
C ALA A 25 -9.05 28.82 -29.03
N MET A 26 -8.54 28.45 -27.85
CA MET A 26 -7.11 28.45 -27.58
C MET A 26 -6.50 27.42 -28.53
N ALA A 27 -5.72 27.89 -29.49
CA ALA A 27 -4.89 27.02 -30.32
C ALA A 27 -3.95 26.26 -29.38
N SER A 28 -3.96 24.94 -29.48
CA SER A 28 -3.05 24.05 -28.75
C SER A 28 -1.62 24.35 -29.15
N ASP A 29 -0.78 24.65 -28.17
CA ASP A 29 0.65 24.90 -28.32
C ASP A 29 1.35 23.62 -28.87
N PRO A 30 2.01 23.66 -30.04
CA PRO A 30 2.59 22.47 -30.68
C PRO A 30 3.86 21.94 -29.98
N SER A 31 4.25 22.50 -28.83
CA SER A 31 5.44 22.12 -28.06
C SER A 31 5.17 21.20 -26.87
N VAL A 32 3.92 20.76 -26.65
CA VAL A 32 3.65 19.72 -25.64
C VAL A 32 3.83 18.35 -26.31
N PRO A 33 4.90 17.59 -25.98
CA PRO A 33 5.00 16.22 -26.46
C PRO A 33 3.73 15.47 -26.02
N PRO A 34 3.14 14.63 -26.90
CA PRO A 34 1.96 13.87 -26.54
C PRO A 34 2.27 13.10 -25.25
N ALA A 35 1.35 13.15 -24.28
CA ALA A 35 1.43 12.31 -23.10
C ALA A 35 1.65 10.88 -23.62
N VAL A 36 2.84 10.32 -23.36
CA VAL A 36 3.19 8.97 -23.80
C VAL A 36 2.09 8.09 -23.25
N GLY A 37 1.24 7.58 -24.14
CA GLY A 37 0.08 6.79 -23.74
C GLY A 37 0.56 5.70 -22.80
N ALA A 38 -0.08 5.58 -21.65
CA ALA A 38 0.21 4.57 -20.64
C ALA A 38 0.26 3.20 -21.33
N VAL A 39 1.47 2.70 -21.58
CA VAL A 39 1.64 1.37 -22.15
C VAL A 39 1.39 0.39 -21.02
N GLU A 40 0.26 -0.30 -21.10
CA GLU A 40 -0.05 -1.40 -20.20
C GLU A 40 1.03 -2.49 -20.33
N VAL A 41 1.63 -2.84 -19.20
CA VAL A 41 2.77 -3.74 -19.16
C VAL A 41 2.28 -5.18 -19.19
N LYS A 42 2.39 -5.85 -20.35
CA LYS A 42 2.04 -7.28 -20.50
C LYS A 42 3.08 -8.21 -19.88
N GLY A 43 2.70 -9.46 -19.61
CA GLY A 43 3.62 -10.53 -19.19
C GLY A 43 4.24 -10.28 -17.81
N THR A 44 3.50 -9.59 -16.93
CA THR A 44 3.85 -9.45 -15.52
C THR A 44 3.23 -10.57 -14.70
N LEU A 45 3.81 -10.82 -13.54
CA LEU A 45 3.34 -11.81 -12.58
C LEU A 45 2.89 -11.13 -11.29
N GLU A 46 1.87 -11.70 -10.67
CA GLU A 46 1.47 -11.41 -9.29
C GLU A 46 1.83 -12.63 -8.43
N PRO A 47 2.91 -12.55 -7.63
CA PRO A 47 3.29 -13.63 -6.73
C PRO A 47 2.18 -13.91 -5.72
N HIS A 48 1.75 -15.16 -5.63
CA HIS A 48 0.84 -15.62 -4.59
C HIS A 48 1.64 -16.16 -3.41
N LEU A 49 1.17 -15.95 -2.17
CA LEU A 49 1.81 -16.50 -0.97
C LEU A 49 0.74 -16.97 0.01
N ASN A 50 1.01 -18.10 0.64
CA ASN A 50 0.24 -18.64 1.76
C ASN A 50 1.20 -18.95 2.91
N VAL A 51 0.67 -18.94 4.13
CA VAL A 51 1.36 -19.48 5.30
C VAL A 51 0.96 -20.93 5.54
N ALA A 52 1.80 -21.67 6.26
CA ALA A 52 1.47 -22.99 6.77
C ALA A 52 0.10 -22.99 7.45
N LYS A 53 -0.74 -23.95 7.04
CA LYS A 53 -2.07 -24.14 7.61
C LYS A 53 -1.96 -24.72 9.01
N SER A 54 -2.93 -24.39 9.86
CA SER A 54 -3.04 -25.03 11.18
C SER A 54 -3.24 -26.55 11.05
N GLU A 55 -2.58 -27.36 11.88
CA GLU A 55 -2.70 -28.83 11.85
C GLU A 55 -4.14 -29.31 12.09
N ASN A 56 -4.90 -28.56 12.88
CA ASN A 56 -6.27 -28.90 13.28
C ASN A 56 -7.36 -28.21 12.44
N HIS A 57 -7.00 -27.32 11.49
CA HIS A 57 -7.88 -26.52 10.62
C HIS A 57 -9.03 -25.73 11.30
N ALA A 58 -9.18 -25.83 12.63
CA ALA A 58 -10.24 -25.19 13.40
C ALA A 58 -9.95 -23.71 13.68
N THR A 59 -8.67 -23.33 13.76
CA THR A 59 -8.20 -21.97 14.00
C THR A 59 -7.37 -21.50 12.82
N PRO A 60 -7.87 -20.58 11.98
CA PRO A 60 -7.14 -20.17 10.79
C PRO A 60 -5.84 -19.46 11.17
N HIS A 61 -4.71 -19.95 10.69
CA HIS A 61 -3.44 -19.26 10.74
C HIS A 61 -3.35 -18.32 9.55
N VAL A 62 -3.13 -17.04 9.79
CA VAL A 62 -3.09 -16.01 8.75
C VAL A 62 -1.92 -15.07 8.96
N ALA A 63 -1.34 -14.55 7.87
CA ALA A 63 -0.41 -13.43 7.96
C ALA A 63 -1.12 -12.14 7.54
N LEU A 64 -1.21 -11.18 8.46
CA LEU A 64 -1.59 -9.82 8.12
C LEU A 64 -0.34 -9.07 7.64
N THR A 65 -0.36 -8.66 6.38
CA THR A 65 0.70 -7.81 5.80
C THR A 65 0.16 -6.45 5.42
N LEU A 66 0.92 -5.41 5.77
CA LEU A 66 0.51 -4.03 5.57
C LEU A 66 1.56 -3.27 4.76
N ASP A 67 1.15 -2.73 3.62
CA ASP A 67 2.02 -1.90 2.80
C ASP A 67 1.94 -0.46 3.31
N ALA A 68 3.11 0.10 3.61
CA ALA A 68 3.32 1.46 4.06
C ALA A 68 4.04 2.24 2.94
N CYS A 69 3.27 2.58 1.90
CA CYS A 69 3.79 3.14 0.65
C CYS A 69 4.38 4.53 0.84
N SER A 70 3.55 5.54 1.12
CA SER A 70 3.96 6.92 1.41
C SER A 70 2.86 7.63 2.17
N GLY A 71 3.04 8.88 2.60
CA GLY A 71 2.03 9.57 3.41
C GLY A 71 2.17 9.24 4.88
N HIS A 72 1.10 9.41 5.65
CA HIS A 72 1.10 9.24 7.09
C HIS A 72 0.57 7.86 7.50
N VAL A 73 1.00 7.36 8.65
CA VAL A 73 0.41 6.18 9.27
C VAL A 73 -1.10 6.36 9.52
N ASP A 74 -1.87 5.30 9.29
CA ASP A 74 -3.24 5.21 9.75
C ASP A 74 -3.29 4.64 11.16
N MET A 75 -3.41 5.53 12.15
CA MET A 75 -3.46 5.14 13.56
C MET A 75 -4.69 4.30 13.91
N ARG A 76 -5.77 4.31 13.11
CA ARG A 76 -6.92 3.43 13.36
C ARG A 76 -6.53 1.96 13.24
N ILE A 77 -5.59 1.65 12.34
CA ILE A 77 -5.05 0.31 12.16
C ILE A 77 -3.97 0.05 13.22
N LEU A 78 -2.96 0.92 13.32
CA LEU A 78 -1.81 0.67 14.20
C LEU A 78 -2.24 0.54 15.67
N SER A 79 -3.15 1.40 16.15
CA SER A 79 -3.66 1.30 17.52
C SER A 79 -4.36 -0.04 17.77
N VAL A 80 -5.20 -0.51 16.85
CA VAL A 80 -5.85 -1.83 16.99
C VAL A 80 -4.82 -2.95 17.08
N LEU A 81 -3.77 -2.94 16.25
CA LEU A 81 -2.75 -3.99 16.31
C LEU A 81 -1.99 -3.98 17.63
N MET A 82 -1.72 -2.80 18.19
CA MET A 82 -1.03 -2.66 19.48
C MET A 82 -1.93 -3.06 20.65
N ASP A 83 -3.16 -2.54 20.70
CA ASP A 83 -4.12 -2.75 21.79
C ASP A 83 -4.56 -4.22 21.87
N GLU A 84 -4.66 -4.88 20.72
CA GLU A 84 -5.08 -6.27 20.61
C GLU A 84 -3.90 -7.25 20.50
N GLU A 85 -2.67 -6.76 20.58
CA GLU A 85 -1.45 -7.56 20.47
C GLU A 85 -1.45 -8.48 19.23
N ILE A 86 -1.77 -7.92 18.07
CA ILE A 86 -1.88 -8.66 16.81
C ILE A 86 -0.58 -8.54 16.02
N PRO A 87 0.15 -9.66 15.81
CA PRO A 87 1.34 -9.64 14.98
C PRO A 87 1.05 -9.30 13.52
N ALA A 88 1.96 -8.56 12.89
CA ALA A 88 1.89 -8.22 11.46
C ALA A 88 3.28 -8.01 10.85
N THR A 89 3.37 -8.22 9.54
CA THR A 89 4.55 -7.84 8.75
C THR A 89 4.25 -6.58 7.94
N ILE A 90 5.05 -5.54 8.10
CA ILE A 90 4.81 -4.22 7.50
C ILE A 90 5.89 -3.94 6.47
N PHE A 91 5.49 -3.80 5.21
CA PHE A 91 6.37 -3.45 4.10
C PHE A 91 6.50 -1.93 4.02
N VAL A 92 7.66 -1.39 4.40
CA VAL A 92 7.91 0.06 4.49
C VAL A 92 8.76 0.55 3.34
N THR A 93 8.39 1.70 2.76
CA THR A 93 9.29 2.40 1.84
C THR A 93 10.16 3.40 2.59
N ALA A 94 11.29 3.76 2.00
CA ALA A 94 12.11 4.87 2.50
C ALA A 94 11.36 6.23 2.48
N ARG A 95 10.34 6.40 1.61
CA ARG A 95 9.50 7.61 1.60
C ARG A 95 8.59 7.69 2.81
N TRP A 96 8.04 6.55 3.25
CA TRP A 96 7.21 6.47 4.43
C TRP A 96 8.04 6.64 5.70
N LEU A 97 9.19 5.96 5.80
CA LEU A 97 10.09 6.06 6.96
C LEU A 97 10.49 7.51 7.26
N ARG A 98 10.85 8.28 6.22
CA ARG A 98 11.23 9.70 6.34
C ARG A 98 10.17 10.61 6.95
N LYS A 99 8.89 10.21 6.92
CA LYS A 99 7.76 11.03 7.39
C LYS A 99 7.13 10.55 8.68
N ASN A 100 7.45 9.34 9.14
CA ASN A 100 6.70 8.65 10.19
C ASN A 100 7.61 8.18 11.33
N ALA A 101 8.50 9.05 11.81
CA ALA A 101 9.44 8.73 12.89
C ALA A 101 8.74 8.26 14.18
N GLU A 102 7.61 8.88 14.55
CA GLU A 102 6.81 8.48 15.71
C GLU A 102 6.19 7.09 15.53
N ALA A 103 5.57 6.83 14.38
CA ALA A 103 5.02 5.52 14.07
C ALA A 103 6.11 4.43 14.04
N LEU A 104 7.28 4.76 13.48
CA LEU A 104 8.44 3.88 13.47
C LEU A 104 8.92 3.56 14.89
N ALA A 105 8.94 4.53 15.80
CA ALA A 105 9.28 4.31 17.20
C ALA A 105 8.29 3.36 17.89
N LEU A 106 6.98 3.53 17.64
CA LEU A 106 5.95 2.62 18.15
C LEU A 106 6.16 1.19 17.63
N LEU A 107 6.39 1.03 16.33
CA LEU A 107 6.64 -0.28 15.72
C LEU A 107 7.90 -0.94 16.31
N LYS A 108 9.00 -0.19 16.45
CA LYS A 108 10.26 -0.69 17.03
C LYS A 108 10.14 -1.02 18.52
N SER A 109 9.16 -0.47 19.22
CA SER A 109 8.92 -0.78 20.63
C SER A 109 8.26 -2.15 20.86
N ARG A 110 7.71 -2.76 19.80
CA ARG A 110 7.03 -4.07 19.83
C ARG A 110 7.58 -5.03 18.77
N PRO A 111 8.87 -5.40 18.82
CA PRO A 111 9.45 -6.38 17.89
C PRO A 111 8.88 -7.80 18.07
N ASP A 112 8.19 -8.05 19.19
CA ASP A 112 7.39 -9.23 19.44
C ASP A 112 6.12 -9.28 18.57
N LEU A 113 5.61 -8.14 18.10
CA LEU A 113 4.43 -8.03 17.24
C LEU A 113 4.76 -7.69 15.79
N PHE A 114 5.73 -6.80 15.56
CA PHE A 114 5.94 -6.20 14.25
C PHE A 114 7.26 -6.61 13.61
N GLU A 115 7.15 -7.22 12.42
CA GLU A 115 8.26 -7.39 11.49
C GLU A 115 8.19 -6.27 10.45
N LEU A 116 9.32 -5.62 10.14
CA LEU A 116 9.38 -4.57 9.13
C LEU A 116 10.25 -5.05 7.96
N GLU A 117 9.71 -4.97 6.75
CA GLU A 117 10.31 -5.52 5.53
C GLU A 117 10.31 -4.50 4.37
N ASN A 118 11.04 -4.79 3.30
CA ASN A 118 11.39 -3.81 2.28
C ASN A 118 10.28 -3.61 1.25
N HIS A 119 9.77 -2.39 1.14
CA HIS A 119 8.81 -1.97 0.09
C HIS A 119 9.43 -1.05 -0.98
N GLY A 120 10.76 -0.92 -0.97
CA GLY A 120 11.52 -0.12 -1.91
C GLY A 120 11.83 1.31 -1.45
N LEU A 121 12.65 2.00 -2.23
CA LEU A 121 13.03 3.38 -1.97
C LEU A 121 11.86 4.35 -2.23
N ASN A 122 11.22 4.26 -3.40
CA ASN A 122 10.31 5.28 -3.94
C ASN A 122 8.87 4.80 -4.18
N HIS A 123 8.57 3.52 -3.93
CA HIS A 123 7.31 2.87 -4.27
C HIS A 123 7.14 2.69 -5.79
N VAL A 124 8.13 2.04 -6.42
CA VAL A 124 8.17 1.79 -7.87
C VAL A 124 7.91 0.31 -8.18
N PRO A 125 7.08 -0.03 -9.20
CA PRO A 125 6.86 -1.41 -9.64
C PRO A 125 8.15 -2.04 -10.13
N ALA A 126 8.44 -3.26 -9.65
CA ALA A 126 9.62 -4.04 -10.02
C ALA A 126 9.48 -4.66 -11.42
N ILE A 127 9.41 -3.78 -12.42
CA ILE A 127 9.27 -4.11 -13.84
C ILE A 127 10.41 -3.40 -14.58
N ASP A 128 11.29 -4.21 -15.16
CA ASP A 128 12.55 -3.84 -15.80
C ASP A 128 12.42 -3.22 -17.19
N ARG A 129 11.23 -2.70 -17.53
CA ARG A 129 10.93 -2.06 -18.81
C ARG A 129 9.89 -0.96 -18.66
N PRO A 130 9.89 0.07 -19.54
CA PRO A 130 8.99 1.21 -19.40
C PRO A 130 7.53 0.83 -19.50
N GLY A 131 6.68 1.56 -18.79
CA GLY A 131 5.23 1.44 -18.82
C GLY A 131 4.62 1.92 -17.51
N THR A 132 3.36 1.58 -17.30
CA THR A 132 2.63 1.95 -16.08
C THR A 132 1.77 0.80 -15.58
N VAL A 133 1.64 0.68 -14.26
CA VAL A 133 0.70 -0.24 -13.60
C VAL A 133 -0.10 0.56 -12.59
N TYR A 134 -1.44 0.53 -12.69
CA TYR A 134 -2.35 1.34 -11.85
C TYR A 134 -1.99 2.84 -11.79
N GLY A 135 -1.48 3.39 -12.90
CA GLY A 135 -1.04 4.79 -12.98
C GLY A 135 0.34 5.07 -12.38
N ILE A 136 1.05 4.06 -11.89
CA ILE A 136 2.41 4.19 -11.35
C ILE A 136 3.42 3.81 -12.44
N PRO A 137 4.38 4.69 -12.79
CA PRO A 137 5.46 4.36 -13.70
C PRO A 137 6.29 3.19 -13.19
N THR A 138 6.63 2.24 -14.06
CA THR A 138 7.52 1.13 -13.74
C THR A 138 8.95 1.58 -13.50
N ALA A 139 9.78 0.72 -12.91
CA ALA A 139 11.22 0.97 -12.77
C ALA A 139 11.88 1.26 -14.13
N GLY A 140 11.43 0.61 -15.20
CA GLY A 140 11.84 0.98 -16.56
C GLY A 140 13.13 0.33 -17.04
N SER A 141 13.94 -0.20 -16.11
CA SER A 141 15.17 -0.96 -16.38
C SER A 141 15.51 -1.87 -15.21
N MET A 142 16.34 -2.89 -15.45
CA MET A 142 16.81 -3.78 -14.38
C MET A 142 17.64 -3.03 -13.33
N GLU A 143 18.47 -2.08 -13.77
CA GLU A 143 19.25 -1.23 -12.86
C GLU A 143 18.34 -0.44 -11.92
N ALA A 144 17.24 0.10 -12.43
CA ALA A 144 16.26 0.81 -11.61
C ALA A 144 15.53 -0.13 -10.63
N VAL A 145 15.24 -1.38 -11.01
CA VAL A 145 14.69 -2.39 -10.09
C VAL A 145 15.65 -2.67 -8.94
N VAL A 146 16.92 -2.97 -9.25
CA VAL A 146 17.96 -3.24 -8.24
C VAL A 146 18.16 -2.03 -7.32
N SER A 147 18.24 -0.83 -7.90
CA SER A 147 18.39 0.42 -7.16
C SER A 147 17.21 0.68 -6.22
N GLU A 148 15.97 0.43 -6.66
CA GLU A 148 14.77 0.56 -5.83
C GLU A 148 14.83 -0.37 -4.61
N VAL A 149 15.24 -1.63 -4.81
CA VAL A 149 15.31 -2.64 -3.74
C VAL A 149 16.44 -2.34 -2.76
N GLU A 150 17.68 -2.22 -3.25
CA GLU A 150 18.85 -2.07 -2.39
C GLU A 150 18.84 -0.75 -1.62
N ASN A 151 18.41 0.35 -2.26
CA ASN A 151 18.36 1.63 -1.56
C ASN A 151 17.19 1.71 -0.58
N GLY A 152 16.10 0.95 -0.81
CA GLY A 152 15.06 0.73 0.20
C GLY A 152 15.64 0.07 1.45
N ALA A 153 16.36 -1.04 1.28
CA ALA A 153 16.99 -1.76 2.38
C ALA A 153 18.06 -0.92 3.12
N LYS A 154 18.91 -0.18 2.39
CA LYS A 154 19.90 0.74 2.99
C LYS A 154 19.24 1.79 3.88
N TRP A 155 18.08 2.32 3.48
CA TRP A 155 17.32 3.26 4.30
C TRP A 155 16.76 2.62 5.57
N MET A 156 16.21 1.40 5.47
CA MET A 156 15.74 0.68 6.64
C MET A 156 16.86 0.45 7.68
N VAL A 157 18.03 -0.02 7.23
CA VAL A 157 19.20 -0.22 8.10
C VAL A 157 19.66 1.10 8.71
N LYS A 158 19.68 2.18 7.93
CA LYS A 158 20.02 3.52 8.42
C LYS A 158 19.07 4.00 9.53
N ASP A 159 17.79 3.65 9.46
CA ASP A 159 16.78 3.98 10.48
C ASP A 159 16.76 2.96 11.65
N GLY A 160 17.79 2.10 11.73
CA GLY A 160 18.02 1.17 12.81
C GLY A 160 17.06 -0.01 12.83
N LEU A 161 16.58 -0.42 11.66
CA LEU A 161 15.87 -1.69 11.46
C LEU A 161 16.86 -2.81 11.15
N ALA A 162 16.45 -4.05 11.41
CA ALA A 162 17.18 -5.22 10.94
C ALA A 162 17.24 -5.21 9.39
N ALA A 163 18.27 -5.85 8.84
CA ALA A 163 18.35 -6.04 7.39
C ALA A 163 17.11 -6.84 6.91
N PRO A 164 16.33 -6.30 5.94
CA PRO A 164 15.13 -6.96 5.48
C PRO A 164 15.47 -8.25 4.72
N ARG A 165 14.63 -9.27 4.84
CA ARG A 165 14.73 -10.54 4.12
C ARG A 165 13.68 -10.69 3.03
N TRP A 166 12.60 -9.92 3.14
CA TRP A 166 11.50 -9.90 2.19
C TRP A 166 11.48 -8.59 1.41
N PHE A 167 11.09 -8.70 0.14
CA PHE A 167 10.77 -7.56 -0.70
C PHE A 167 9.36 -7.69 -1.26
N ARG A 168 8.60 -6.60 -1.19
CA ARG A 168 7.36 -6.43 -1.95
C ARG A 168 7.50 -5.17 -2.80
N GLY A 169 7.54 -5.31 -4.12
CA GLY A 169 7.51 -4.18 -5.05
C GLY A 169 6.13 -3.53 -5.11
N ALA A 170 6.09 -2.24 -5.44
CA ALA A 170 4.83 -1.53 -5.63
C ALA A 170 3.96 -2.23 -6.67
N THR A 171 2.64 -2.13 -6.52
CA THR A 171 1.61 -2.78 -7.36
C THR A 171 1.60 -4.30 -7.33
N ALA A 172 2.52 -4.94 -6.60
CA ALA A 172 2.72 -6.40 -6.57
C ALA A 172 2.82 -7.05 -7.97
N ARG A 173 3.25 -6.28 -8.98
CA ARG A 173 3.51 -6.75 -10.34
C ARG A 173 5.00 -6.76 -10.60
N TYR A 174 5.46 -7.86 -11.17
CA TYR A 174 6.88 -8.10 -11.45
C TYR A 174 7.06 -8.65 -12.85
N THR A 175 8.19 -8.40 -13.47
CA THR A 175 8.64 -9.27 -14.57
C THR A 175 9.34 -10.52 -14.00
N PRO A 176 9.34 -11.66 -14.72
CA PRO A 176 10.10 -12.83 -14.30
C PRO A 176 11.59 -12.52 -14.06
N ALA A 177 12.19 -11.69 -14.93
CA ALA A 177 13.58 -11.25 -14.78
C ALA A 177 13.80 -10.45 -13.49
N SER A 178 12.86 -9.56 -13.12
CA SER A 178 12.94 -8.79 -11.88
C SER A 178 12.86 -9.69 -10.65
N ILE A 179 11.99 -10.71 -10.66
CA ILE A 179 11.92 -11.71 -9.59
C ILE A 179 13.29 -12.39 -9.43
N THR A 180 13.85 -12.94 -10.52
CA THR A 180 15.15 -13.61 -10.47
C THR A 180 16.27 -12.71 -9.97
N ALA A 181 16.28 -11.44 -10.39
CA ALA A 181 17.29 -10.48 -9.93
C ALA A 181 17.16 -10.19 -8.43
N ILE A 182 15.94 -9.95 -7.94
CA ILE A 182 15.68 -9.65 -6.52
C ILE A 182 16.01 -10.86 -5.63
N GLU A 183 15.67 -12.07 -6.08
CA GLU A 183 16.07 -13.31 -5.39
C GLU A 183 17.60 -13.50 -5.41
N GLY A 184 18.26 -13.14 -6.51
CA GLY A 184 19.72 -13.15 -6.63
C GLY A 184 20.43 -12.16 -5.68
N LEU A 185 19.74 -11.12 -5.21
CA LEU A 185 20.21 -10.21 -4.16
C LEU A 185 19.99 -10.77 -2.74
N GLY A 186 19.35 -11.94 -2.61
CA GLY A 186 19.09 -12.60 -1.32
C GLY A 186 17.72 -12.30 -0.71
N TYR A 187 16.83 -11.60 -1.40
CA TYR A 187 15.48 -11.33 -0.91
C TYR A 187 14.49 -12.43 -1.30
N ARG A 188 13.51 -12.70 -0.44
CA ARG A 188 12.30 -13.45 -0.80
C ARG A 188 11.24 -12.48 -1.34
N ILE A 189 10.51 -12.88 -2.39
CA ILE A 189 9.39 -12.08 -2.89
C ILE A 189 8.14 -12.34 -2.04
N ALA A 190 7.60 -11.28 -1.44
CA ALA A 190 6.39 -11.36 -0.63
C ALA A 190 5.13 -11.19 -1.49
N GLY A 191 4.51 -12.32 -1.86
CA GLY A 191 3.18 -12.37 -2.45
C GLY A 191 2.05 -12.15 -1.44
N PHE A 192 0.82 -12.40 -1.89
CA PHE A 192 -0.38 -12.46 -1.04
C PHE A 192 -1.42 -13.42 -1.62
N SER A 193 -2.38 -13.86 -0.82
CA SER A 193 -3.52 -14.67 -1.27
C SER A 193 -4.86 -13.96 -1.15
N LEU A 194 -4.93 -12.92 -0.30
CA LEU A 194 -6.14 -12.14 -0.08
C LEU A 194 -5.84 -10.63 -0.16
N ASN A 195 -6.38 -9.96 -1.17
CA ASN A 195 -6.37 -8.51 -1.22
C ASN A 195 -7.55 -7.93 -0.41
N GLY A 196 -7.24 -7.35 0.75
CA GLY A 196 -8.24 -6.85 1.70
C GLY A 196 -8.88 -5.52 1.27
N ASP A 197 -8.11 -4.60 0.69
CA ASP A 197 -8.53 -3.20 0.50
C ASP A 197 -8.36 -2.62 -0.91
N GLN A 198 -7.79 -3.39 -1.84
CA GLN A 198 -7.53 -3.02 -3.23
C GLN A 198 -6.78 -1.70 -3.37
N GLY A 199 -5.66 -1.55 -2.68
CA GLY A 199 -4.89 -0.30 -2.75
C GLY A 199 -5.60 0.83 -2.01
N ALA A 200 -6.21 0.51 -0.86
CA ALA A 200 -7.04 1.43 -0.08
C ALA A 200 -8.20 2.07 -0.87
N SER A 201 -8.72 1.41 -1.92
CA SER A 201 -9.80 1.94 -2.76
C SER A 201 -11.19 1.50 -2.32
N LEU A 202 -11.29 0.43 -1.53
CA LEU A 202 -12.57 -0.13 -1.12
C LEU A 202 -13.21 0.61 0.06
N PRO A 203 -14.55 0.72 0.11
CA PRO A 203 -15.27 1.22 1.28
C PRO A 203 -15.05 0.36 2.53
N ALA A 204 -15.07 0.98 3.71
CA ALA A 204 -14.79 0.34 5.00
C ALA A 204 -15.51 -1.00 5.23
N GLY A 205 -16.83 -1.04 4.98
CA GLY A 205 -17.62 -2.26 5.18
C GLY A 205 -17.20 -3.42 4.27
N ALA A 206 -16.76 -3.10 3.05
CA ALA A 206 -16.32 -4.10 2.08
C ALA A 206 -14.92 -4.64 2.42
N VAL A 207 -14.04 -3.81 2.96
CA VAL A 207 -12.72 -4.23 3.49
C VAL A 207 -12.92 -5.12 4.72
N ALA A 208 -13.74 -4.68 5.68
CA ALA A 208 -13.99 -5.44 6.89
C ALA A 208 -14.53 -6.85 6.59
N LYS A 209 -15.51 -6.96 5.68
CA LYS A 209 -16.07 -8.25 5.27
C LYS A 209 -15.03 -9.16 4.60
N ARG A 210 -14.14 -8.60 3.76
CA ARG A 210 -13.10 -9.37 3.07
C ARG A 210 -12.08 -9.94 4.06
N ILE A 211 -11.51 -9.09 4.90
CA ILE A 211 -10.51 -9.52 5.90
C ILE A 211 -11.14 -10.49 6.90
N ALA A 212 -12.36 -10.20 7.38
CA ALA A 212 -13.07 -11.11 8.27
C ALA A 212 -13.34 -12.47 7.62
N ALA A 213 -13.32 -12.61 6.29
CA ALA A 213 -13.53 -13.87 5.57
C ALA A 213 -12.23 -14.61 5.20
N ALA A 214 -11.06 -14.13 5.66
CA ALA A 214 -9.78 -14.80 5.43
C ALA A 214 -9.81 -16.27 5.90
N ARG A 215 -9.15 -17.14 5.16
CA ARG A 215 -9.09 -18.59 5.38
C ARG A 215 -7.75 -18.99 5.97
N ASP A 216 -7.70 -20.21 6.53
CA ASP A 216 -6.47 -20.81 7.02
C ASP A 216 -5.40 -20.86 5.92
N GLY A 217 -4.22 -20.32 6.22
CA GLY A 217 -3.11 -20.12 5.31
C GLY A 217 -3.11 -18.81 4.53
N ASP A 218 -4.09 -17.92 4.70
CA ASP A 218 -4.12 -16.67 3.91
C ASP A 218 -3.02 -15.68 4.31
N VAL A 219 -2.36 -15.10 3.30
CA VAL A 219 -1.55 -13.89 3.43
C VAL A 219 -2.39 -12.72 2.94
N ILE A 220 -2.78 -11.87 3.87
CA ILE A 220 -3.65 -10.72 3.64
C ILE A 220 -2.76 -9.52 3.28
N ILE A 221 -3.04 -8.86 2.16
CA ILE A 221 -2.46 -7.55 1.82
C ILE A 221 -3.48 -6.45 2.07
N SER A 222 -3.06 -5.39 2.76
CA SER A 222 -3.81 -4.12 2.94
C SER A 222 -2.82 -2.98 3.17
N HIS A 223 -3.30 -1.75 3.33
CA HIS A 223 -2.46 -0.55 3.41
C HIS A 223 -2.65 0.17 4.74
N VAL A 224 -1.54 0.65 5.31
CA VAL A 224 -1.52 1.37 6.61
C VAL A 224 -1.14 2.85 6.45
N ASN A 225 -1.14 3.35 5.23
CA ASN A 225 -0.60 4.68 4.89
C ASN A 225 -1.65 5.66 4.30
N HIS A 226 -2.94 5.40 4.56
CA HIS A 226 -4.07 6.16 4.03
C HIS A 226 -5.08 6.56 5.14
N PRO A 227 -4.67 7.36 6.16
CA PRO A 227 -5.56 7.81 7.22
C PRO A 227 -6.77 8.60 6.71
N GLU A 228 -6.67 9.19 5.52
CA GLU A 228 -7.74 9.94 4.87
C GLU A 228 -8.82 9.06 4.22
N ARG A 229 -8.58 7.76 4.06
CA ARG A 229 -9.50 6.86 3.34
C ARG A 229 -10.33 5.99 4.27
N ASP A 230 -11.53 5.66 3.84
CA ASP A 230 -12.44 4.80 4.62
C ASP A 230 -11.92 3.36 4.79
N SER A 231 -11.06 2.90 3.87
CA SER A 231 -10.54 1.53 3.89
C SER A 231 -9.88 1.18 5.22
N GLY A 232 -9.16 2.12 5.84
CA GLY A 232 -8.43 1.87 7.08
C GLY A 232 -9.32 1.53 8.28
N ALA A 233 -10.49 2.17 8.39
CA ALA A 233 -11.50 1.78 9.37
C ALA A 233 -12.03 0.36 9.09
N GLY A 234 -12.10 -0.02 7.81
CA GLY A 234 -12.44 -1.36 7.39
C GLY A 234 -11.38 -2.40 7.72
N VAL A 235 -10.09 -2.05 7.57
CA VAL A 235 -8.96 -2.91 7.97
C VAL A 235 -9.04 -3.21 9.46
N ALA A 236 -9.10 -2.17 10.29
CA ALA A 236 -9.20 -2.29 11.74
C ALA A 236 -10.38 -3.19 12.16
N LYS A 237 -11.59 -2.93 11.63
CA LYS A 237 -12.78 -3.72 11.93
C LYS A 237 -12.68 -5.17 11.45
N GLY A 238 -12.11 -5.38 10.25
CA GLY A 238 -11.94 -6.71 9.67
C GLY A 238 -10.98 -7.57 10.48
N VAL A 239 -9.86 -6.99 10.91
CA VAL A 239 -8.85 -7.66 11.74
C VAL A 239 -9.43 -8.05 13.10
N LEU A 240 -10.17 -7.15 13.76
CA LEU A 240 -10.88 -7.45 15.01
C LEU A 240 -11.88 -8.60 14.85
N ALA A 241 -12.68 -8.59 13.79
CA ALA A 241 -13.64 -9.65 13.51
C ALA A 241 -12.96 -10.99 13.21
N LEU A 242 -11.82 -10.96 12.50
CA LEU A 242 -11.03 -12.15 12.21
C LEU A 242 -10.43 -12.75 13.50
N LYS A 243 -9.87 -11.92 14.38
CA LYS A 243 -9.40 -12.32 15.72
C LYS A 243 -10.54 -12.91 16.56
N ALA A 244 -11.70 -12.27 16.60
CA ALA A 244 -12.87 -12.74 17.35
C ALA A 244 -13.38 -14.12 16.88
N ARG A 245 -13.06 -14.52 15.65
CA ARG A 245 -13.34 -15.86 15.13
C ARG A 245 -12.28 -16.91 15.49
N GLY A 246 -11.28 -16.53 16.29
CA GLY A 246 -10.20 -17.43 16.73
C GLY A 246 -9.04 -17.57 15.74
N ALA A 247 -8.85 -16.60 14.84
CA ALA A 247 -7.69 -16.60 13.96
C ALA A 247 -6.39 -16.35 14.73
N VAL A 248 -5.34 -17.09 14.37
CA VAL A 248 -3.98 -16.86 14.87
C VAL A 248 -3.22 -16.07 13.82
N PHE A 249 -2.69 -14.92 14.23
CA PHE A 249 -1.91 -14.04 13.36
C PHE A 249 -0.44 -14.38 13.48
N VAL A 250 0.21 -14.63 12.35
CA VAL A 250 1.64 -14.93 12.25
C VAL A 250 2.33 -13.89 11.37
N ARG A 251 3.65 -13.78 11.53
CA ARG A 251 4.49 -12.93 10.70
C ARG A 251 5.16 -13.75 9.60
N LEU A 252 5.77 -13.09 8.62
CA LEU A 252 6.46 -13.78 7.54
C LEU A 252 7.85 -14.30 7.97
N ASP A 253 8.48 -13.73 9.00
CA ASP A 253 9.71 -14.24 9.60
C ASP A 253 9.56 -15.62 10.23
N THR A 254 8.35 -15.99 10.67
CA THR A 254 8.07 -17.31 11.24
C THR A 254 7.88 -18.40 10.17
N LEU A 255 7.92 -18.06 8.88
CA LEU A 255 7.81 -19.03 7.79
C LEU A 255 9.15 -19.73 7.55
N GLU A 256 9.22 -21.00 7.91
CA GLU A 256 10.33 -21.88 7.55
C GLU A 256 10.42 -22.06 6.01
N GLY A 257 11.63 -22.36 5.53
CA GLY A 257 12.05 -22.18 4.13
C GLY A 257 11.13 -22.78 3.05
N ARG A 258 10.87 -21.96 2.03
CA ARG A 258 10.25 -22.26 0.72
C ARG A 258 8.81 -22.78 0.76
N GLU A 259 7.88 -21.98 1.28
CA GLU A 259 6.47 -22.12 0.88
C GLU A 259 6.25 -21.47 -0.50
N VAL A 260 5.62 -22.26 -1.37
CA VAL A 260 5.61 -22.12 -2.82
C VAL A 260 4.88 -20.84 -3.23
N ALA A 261 5.63 -19.88 -3.77
CA ALA A 261 5.04 -18.79 -4.51
C ALA A 261 4.40 -19.37 -5.78
N GLY A 262 3.09 -19.62 -5.74
CA GLY A 262 2.32 -19.89 -6.95
C GLY A 262 2.35 -18.64 -7.82
N MET A 263 3.09 -18.66 -8.93
CA MET A 263 3.11 -17.54 -9.87
C MET A 263 1.88 -17.66 -10.77
N VAL A 264 0.87 -16.81 -10.55
CA VAL A 264 -0.27 -16.70 -11.48
C VAL A 264 0.17 -15.83 -12.66
N ARG A 265 0.21 -16.42 -13.86
CA ARG A 265 0.41 -15.67 -15.12
C ARG A 265 -0.93 -15.04 -15.50
N GLN A 266 -0.94 -13.75 -15.83
CA GLN A 266 -2.07 -13.06 -16.46
C GLN A 266 -1.72 -12.75 -17.92
#